data_AF-A0A9J5WIA6-F1
#
_entry.id   AF-A0A9J5WIA6-F1
#
_cell.length_a   1.000
_cell.length_b   1.000
_cell.length_c   1.000
_cell.angle_alpha   90.00
_cell.angle_beta   90.00
_cell.angle_gamma   90.00
#
_symmetry.space_group_name_H-M   'P 1'
#
loop_
_entity.id
_entity.type
_entity.pdbx_description
1 polymer ?
#
loop_
_entity_poly.entity_id
_entity_poly.type
_entity_poly.pdbx_seq_one_letter_code
_entity_poly.pdbx_strand_id
1 'polypeptide(L)'
;MYTSCPYSQQLWSKLLQWIQFVQAPYNNWSQYVLGIIDAAKGKTPTAQIFKLVYTENVYAIWIERNHKIFEKYSRTWESLAREIAYICCVRASQKTMQAIHQFAF
;
A
#
# COMPACT_ATOMS: atom_id res chain seq x y z
N MET A 1 2.89 9.13 0.75
CA MET A 1 4.10 8.36 1.16
C MET A 1 5.32 9.26 1.07
N TYR A 2 6.29 9.19 1.99
CA TYR A 2 7.52 9.97 1.80
C TYR A 2 8.28 9.36 0.63
N THR A 3 8.20 10.01 -0.54
CA THR A 3 8.67 9.48 -1.82
C THR A 3 10.18 9.31 -1.88
N SER A 4 10.93 9.74 -0.84
CA SER A 4 12.39 9.64 -0.77
C SER A 4 12.89 8.67 0.30
N CYS A 5 12.02 7.93 0.99
CA CYS A 5 12.41 6.97 2.03
C CYS A 5 12.55 5.57 1.39
N PRO A 6 13.75 4.95 1.38
CA PRO A 6 13.94 3.62 0.79
C PRO A 6 13.03 2.56 1.40
N TYR A 7 12.84 2.59 2.72
CA TYR A 7 11.95 1.66 3.42
C TYR A 7 10.50 1.73 2.90
N SER A 8 9.94 2.95 2.83
CA SER A 8 8.58 3.14 2.33
C SER A 8 8.45 2.80 0.85
N GLN A 9 9.49 3.08 0.05
CA GLN A 9 9.53 2.75 -1.37
C GLN A 9 9.53 1.23 -1.61
N GLN A 10 10.36 0.47 -0.89
CA GLN A 10 10.43 -0.99 -1.01
C GLN A 10 9.10 -1.63 -0.61
N LEU A 11 8.53 -1.20 0.51
CA LEU A 11 7.21 -1.62 0.96
C LEU A 11 6.14 -1.39 -0.11
N TRP A 12 6.06 -0.17 -0.63
CA TRP A 12 5.05 0.19 -1.60
C TRP A 12 5.23 -0.53 -2.93
N SER A 13 6.46 -0.64 -3.42
CA SER A 13 6.80 -1.39 -4.63
C SER A 13 6.34 -2.86 -4.52
N LYS A 14 6.62 -3.51 -3.39
CA LYS A 14 6.17 -4.90 -3.15
C LYS A 14 4.65 -5.01 -3.14
N LEU A 15 3.94 -4.07 -2.51
CA LEU A 15 2.48 -4.05 -2.47
C LEU A 15 1.87 -3.83 -3.86
N LEU A 16 2.44 -2.92 -4.66
CA LEU A 16 2.02 -2.68 -6.05
C LEU A 16 2.22 -3.92 -6.94
N GLN A 17 3.37 -4.58 -6.80
CA GLN A 17 3.66 -5.84 -7.50
C GLN A 17 2.62 -6.90 -7.14
N TRP A 18 2.30 -7.04 -5.86
CA TRP A 18 1.29 -7.99 -5.39
C TRP A 18 -0.07 -7.73 -6.03
N ILE A 19 -0.57 -6.49 -6.03
CA ILE A 19 -1.87 -6.17 -6.66
C ILE A 19 -1.80 -5.99 -8.18
N GLN A 20 -0.66 -6.34 -8.80
CA GLN A 20 -0.39 -6.22 -10.23
C GLN A 20 -0.67 -4.81 -10.79
N PHE A 21 -0.42 -3.78 -9.98
CA PHE A 21 -0.67 -2.38 -10.36
C PHE A 21 0.62 -1.72 -10.85
N VAL A 22 0.60 -1.24 -12.09
CA VAL A 22 1.71 -0.48 -12.67
C VAL A 22 1.48 1.01 -12.41
N GLN A 23 2.29 1.58 -11.52
CA GLN A 23 2.24 3.01 -11.24
C GLN A 23 3.04 3.80 -12.29
N ALA A 24 2.49 4.92 -12.74
CA ALA A 24 3.21 5.86 -13.58
C ALA A 24 4.40 6.51 -12.82
N PRO A 25 5.47 6.91 -13.53
CA PRO A 25 6.55 7.66 -12.91
C PRO A 25 6.04 9.04 -12.48
N TYR A 26 6.27 9.39 -11.20
CA TYR A 26 5.89 10.69 -10.65
C TYR A 26 7.15 11.47 -10.27
N ASN A 27 7.34 12.64 -10.87
CA ASN A 27 8.56 13.43 -10.71
C ASN A 27 8.47 14.43 -9.56
N ASN A 28 7.26 14.66 -9.03
CA ASN A 28 7.03 15.55 -7.90
C ASN A 28 5.83 15.10 -7.07
N TRP A 29 5.69 15.72 -5.89
CA TRP A 29 4.63 15.42 -4.94
C TRP A 29 3.22 15.62 -5.52
N SER A 30 3.00 16.68 -6.29
CA SER A 30 1.68 16.96 -6.87
C SER A 30 1.26 15.88 -7.88
N GLN A 31 2.18 15.47 -8.75
CA GLN A 31 1.95 14.36 -9.69
C GLN A 31 1.69 13.05 -8.95
N TYR A 32 2.44 12.78 -7.88
CA TYR A 32 2.23 11.61 -7.04
C TYR A 32 0.81 11.59 -6.46
N VAL A 33 0.40 12.68 -5.80
CA VAL A 33 -0.91 12.76 -5.15
C VAL A 33 -2.04 12.64 -6.17
N LEU A 34 -1.95 13.34 -7.30
CA LEU A 34 -2.95 13.23 -8.37
C LEU A 34 -3.03 11.82 -8.94
N GLY A 35 -1.89 11.14 -9.11
CA GLY A 35 -1.85 9.75 -9.56
C GLY A 35 -2.51 8.77 -8.58
N ILE A 36 -2.28 8.95 -7.27
CA ILE A 36 -2.97 8.17 -6.24
C ILE A 36 -4.48 8.42 -6.27
N ILE A 37 -4.91 9.69 -6.41
CA ILE A 37 -6.33 10.06 -6.47
C ILE A 37 -6.99 9.39 -7.68
N ASP A 38 -6.35 9.45 -8.84
CA ASP A 38 -6.86 8.85 -10.08
C ASP A 38 -6.96 7.33 -9.97
N ALA A 39 -5.91 6.66 -9.48
CA ALA A 39 -5.89 5.21 -9.26
C ALA A 39 -6.95 4.72 -8.26
N ALA A 40 -7.29 5.53 -7.26
CA ALA A 40 -8.31 5.21 -6.26
C ALA A 40 -9.73 5.64 -6.67
N LYS A 41 -9.89 6.30 -7.83
CA LYS A 41 -11.17 6.88 -8.28
C LYS A 41 -12.11 5.79 -8.81
N GLY A 42 -13.38 5.91 -8.46
CA GLY A 42 -14.44 5.02 -8.95
C GLY A 42 -14.69 3.78 -8.07
N LYS A 43 -15.35 2.79 -8.66
CA LYS A 43 -15.85 1.57 -7.99
C LYS A 43 -15.41 0.27 -8.69
N THR A 44 -14.46 0.34 -9.61
CA THR A 44 -13.91 -0.87 -10.24
C THR A 44 -13.21 -1.72 -9.18
N PRO A 45 -13.15 -3.06 -9.34
CA PRO A 45 -12.43 -3.92 -8.41
C PRO A 45 -10.99 -3.44 -8.19
N THR A 46 -10.27 -3.07 -9.24
CA THR A 46 -8.91 -2.52 -9.17
C THR A 46 -8.83 -1.25 -8.33
N ALA A 47 -9.73 -0.28 -8.56
CA ALA A 47 -9.73 0.96 -7.77
C ALA A 47 -10.06 0.71 -6.29
N GLN A 48 -10.94 -0.26 -5.99
CA GLN A 48 -11.26 -0.65 -4.63
C GLN A 48 -10.08 -1.36 -3.92
N ILE A 49 -9.41 -2.28 -4.61
CA ILE A 49 -8.20 -2.96 -4.11
C ILE A 49 -7.11 -1.93 -3.86
N PHE A 50 -6.82 -1.07 -4.85
CA PHE A 50 -5.79 -0.04 -4.74
C PHE A 50 -6.05 0.88 -3.55
N LYS A 51 -7.30 1.34 -3.38
CA LYS A 51 -7.71 2.18 -2.25
C LYS A 51 -7.47 1.50 -0.91
N LEU A 52 -7.88 0.23 -0.77
CA LEU A 52 -7.67 -0.54 0.44
C LEU A 52 -6.17 -0.66 0.77
N VAL A 53 -5.37 -1.13 -0.21
CA VAL A 53 -3.92 -1.32 -0.02
C VAL A 53 -3.21 0.00 0.29
N TYR A 54 -3.57 1.09 -0.38
CA TYR A 54 -2.98 2.41 -0.12
C TYR A 54 -3.33 2.92 1.28
N THR A 55 -4.58 2.75 1.73
CA THR A 55 -5.01 3.14 3.08
C THR A 55 -4.23 2.37 4.15
N GLU A 56 -4.13 1.04 4.02
CA GLU A 56 -3.36 0.24 4.97
C GLU A 56 -1.87 0.58 4.95
N ASN A 57 -1.28 0.82 3.77
CA ASN A 57 0.11 1.24 3.63
C ASN A 57 0.41 2.56 4.36
N VAL A 58 -0.40 3.59 4.13
CA VAL A 58 -0.21 4.90 4.78
C VAL A 58 -0.33 4.78 6.30
N TYR A 59 -1.32 4.02 6.77
CA TYR A 59 -1.53 3.80 8.19
C TYR A 59 -0.37 3.04 8.83
N ALA A 60 0.09 1.96 8.21
CA ALA A 60 1.23 1.18 8.67
C ALA A 60 2.54 2.00 8.74
N ILE A 61 2.81 2.84 7.74
CA ILE A 61 3.97 3.74 7.74
C ILE A 61 3.87 4.76 8.89
N TRP A 62 2.67 5.28 9.15
CA TRP A 62 2.45 6.21 10.26
C TRP A 62 2.74 5.54 11.62
N ILE A 63 2.26 4.31 11.82
CA ILE A 63 2.57 3.49 13.00
C ILE A 63 4.07 3.27 13.14
N GLU A 64 4.75 2.81 12.08
CA GLU A 64 6.20 2.55 12.14
C GLU A 64 7.01 3.80 12.45
N ARG A 65 6.63 4.95 11.89
CA ARG A 65 7.29 6.21 12.22
C ARG A 65 7.12 6.55 13.70
N ASN A 66 5.95 6.32 14.28
CA ASN A 66 5.71 6.56 15.70
C ASN A 66 6.53 5.61 16.58
N HIS A 67 6.52 4.29 16.30
CA HIS A 67 7.35 3.34 17.04
C HIS A 67 8.83 3.72 16.98
N LYS A 68 9.33 4.15 15.82
CA LYS A 68 10.73 4.56 15.68
C LYS A 68 11.07 5.80 16.52
N ILE A 69 10.17 6.78 16.59
CA ILE A 69 10.38 8.02 17.33
C ILE A 69 10.26 7.80 18.85
N PHE A 70 9.24 7.08 19.29
CA PHE A 70 8.88 6.98 20.71
C PHE A 70 9.44 5.72 21.39
N GLU A 71 9.54 4.61 20.68
CA GLU A 71 9.92 3.31 21.23
C GLU A 71 11.30 2.83 20.75
N LYS A 72 11.92 3.57 19.82
CA LYS A 72 13.20 3.21 19.15
C LYS A 72 13.15 1.82 18.51
N TYR A 73 11.96 1.41 18.10
CA TYR A 73 11.68 0.11 17.50
C TYR A 73 11.22 0.29 16.05
N SER A 74 11.57 -0.67 15.19
CA SER A 74 11.10 -0.70 13.80
C SER A 74 11.04 -2.13 13.29
N ARG A 75 9.93 -2.47 12.62
CA ARG A 75 9.77 -3.74 11.90
C ARG A 75 10.44 -3.68 10.53
N THR A 76 10.81 -4.83 10.00
CA THR A 76 11.27 -4.94 8.60
C THR A 76 10.12 -4.57 7.64
N TRP A 77 10.43 -4.00 6.49
CA TRP A 77 9.40 -3.63 5.52
C TRP A 77 8.73 -4.90 4.96
N GLU A 78 9.44 -6.03 4.88
CA GLU A 78 8.93 -7.33 4.45
C GLU A 78 7.86 -7.88 5.40
N SER A 79 8.12 -7.80 6.71
CA SER A 79 7.12 -8.21 7.71
C SER A 79 5.88 -7.32 7.63
N LEU A 80 6.08 -6.01 7.45
CA LEU A 80 4.97 -5.07 7.35
C LEU A 80 4.15 -5.27 6.07
N ALA A 81 4.82 -5.61 4.96
CA ALA A 81 4.17 -5.90 3.69
C ALA A 81 3.26 -7.13 3.79
N ARG A 82 3.73 -8.20 4.43
CA ARG A 82 2.92 -9.40 4.70
C ARG A 82 1.72 -9.11 5.59
N GLU A 83 1.92 -8.31 6.64
CA GLU A 83 0.85 -7.91 7.54
C GLU A 83 -0.23 -7.07 6.84
N ILE A 84 0.19 -6.10 6.03
CA ILE A 84 -0.74 -5.30 5.21
C ILE A 84 -1.53 -6.20 4.25
N ALA A 85 -0.86 -7.14 3.57
CA ALA A 85 -1.54 -8.05 2.65
C ALA A 85 -2.59 -8.90 3.37
N TYR A 86 -2.24 -9.46 4.53
CA TYR A 86 -3.17 -10.20 5.38
C TYR A 86 -4.38 -9.34 5.80
N ILE A 87 -4.14 -8.12 6.31
CA ILE A 87 -5.20 -7.21 6.72
C ILE A 87 -6.12 -6.87 5.54
N CYS A 88 -5.55 -6.62 4.36
CA CYS A 88 -6.32 -6.35 3.15
C CYS A 88 -7.20 -7.55 2.77
N CYS A 89 -6.70 -8.78 2.83
CA CYS A 89 -7.49 -9.99 2.55
C CYS A 89 -8.68 -10.13 3.53
N VAL A 90 -8.47 -9.85 4.82
CA VAL A 90 -9.51 -9.94 5.85
C VAL A 90 -10.54 -8.81 5.75
N ARG A 91 -10.10 -7.59 5.41
CA ARG A 91 -10.98 -6.39 5.30
C ARG A 91 -11.66 -6.26 3.94
N ALA A 92 -11.17 -6.95 2.91
CA ALA A 92 -11.74 -6.90 1.58
C ALA A 92 -13.19 -7.41 1.56
N SER A 93 -14.05 -6.75 0.78
CA SER A 93 -15.38 -7.30 0.47
C SER A 93 -15.23 -8.67 -0.21
N GLN A 94 -16.23 -9.55 -0.12
CA GLN A 94 -16.11 -10.90 -0.66
C GLN A 94 -15.75 -10.94 -2.16
N LYS A 95 -16.24 -9.97 -2.95
CA LYS A 95 -15.86 -9.80 -4.37
C LYS A 95 -14.42 -9.33 -4.54
N THR A 96 -13.96 -8.43 -3.67
CA THR A 96 -12.59 -7.90 -3.65
C THR A 96 -11.60 -8.98 -3.19
N MET A 97 -11.97 -9.79 -2.21
CA MET A 97 -11.17 -10.89 -1.67
C MET A 97 -10.98 -12.00 -2.71
N GLN A 98 -12.02 -12.35 -3.47
CA GLN A 98 -11.89 -13.31 -4.59
C GLN A 98 -10.88 -12.85 -5.65
N ALA A 99 -10.84 -11.55 -5.96
CA ALA A 99 -9.83 -10.99 -6.86
C ALA A 99 -8.42 -10.99 -6.24
N ILE A 100 -8.30 -10.69 -4.95
CA ILE A 100 -7.01 -10.67 -4.24
C ILE A 100 -6.43 -12.09 -4.08
N HIS A 101 -7.26 -13.12 -3.87
CA HIS A 101 -6.79 -14.52 -3.76
C HIS A 101 -6.11 -15.04 -5.04
N GLN A 102 -6.33 -14.40 -6.18
CA GLN A 102 -5.63 -14.73 -7.43
C GLN A 102 -4.20 -14.18 -7.46
N PHE A 103 -3.86 -13.31 -6.51
CA PHE A 103 -2.55 -12.66 -6.42
C PHE A 103 -1.70 -13.31 -5.34
N ALA A 104 -0.68 -14.06 -5.76
CA ALA A 104 0.34 -14.58 -4.86
C ALA A 104 1.18 -13.42 -4.29
N PHE A 105 1.36 -13.41 -2.97
CA PHE A 105 2.18 -12.42 -2.27
C PHE A 105 3.66 -12.79 -2.27
#